data_AF-A0A3D5MW14-F1
#
_entry.id   AF-A0A3D5MW14-F1
#
_cell.length_a   1.000
_cell.length_b   1.000
_cell.length_c   1.000
_cell.angle_alpha   90.00
_cell.angle_beta   90.00
_cell.angle_gamma   90.00
#
_symmetry.space_group_name_H-M   'P 1'
#
loop_
_entity.id
_entity.type
_entity.pdbx_description
1 polymer ?
#
loop_
_entity_poly.entity_id
_entity_poly.type
_entity_poly.pdbx_seq_one_letter_code
_entity_poly.pdbx_strand_id
1 'polypeptide(L)' 'MKRFKKLASIVLVGMVAVTSLTGCGNSTGNSDSIQTSTSSLDSIKENGKIRIGVFSDKAPFGYVDSNGENQGFDVYIAK' A
#
# COMPACT_ATOMS: atom_id res chain seq x y z
N MET A 1 23.38 -8.35 48.33
CA MET A 1 24.09 -8.11 47.04
C MET A 1 24.67 -9.36 46.35
N LYS A 2 24.91 -10.51 47.01
CA LYS A 2 25.46 -11.70 46.32
C LYS A 2 24.42 -12.51 45.53
N ARG A 3 23.14 -12.52 45.95
CA ARG A 3 22.05 -13.23 45.27
C ARG A 3 21.57 -12.51 44.00
N PHE A 4 21.51 -11.18 44.03
CA PHE A 4 21.20 -10.35 42.85
C PHE A 4 22.26 -10.44 41.75
N LYS A 5 23.56 -10.49 42.11
CA LYS A 5 24.65 -10.69 41.14
C LYS A 5 24.60 -12.08 40.47
N LYS A 6 24.13 -13.12 41.19
CA LYS A 6 23.92 -14.46 40.62
C LYS A 6 22.70 -14.54 39.69
N LEU A 7 21.63 -13.82 40.00
CA LEU A 7 20.43 -13.75 39.15
C LEU A 7 20.67 -12.96 37.86
N ALA A 8 21.38 -11.83 37.93
CA ALA A 8 21.75 -11.05 36.74
C ALA A 8 22.66 -11.84 35.77
N SER A 9 23.56 -12.67 36.30
CA SER A 9 24.46 -13.49 35.48
C SER A 9 23.76 -14.66 34.79
N ILE A 10 22.63 -15.15 35.34
CA ILE A 10 21.83 -16.23 34.74
C ILE A 10 20.94 -15.70 33.60
N VAL A 11 20.37 -14.51 33.76
CA VAL A 11 19.55 -13.86 32.73
C VAL A 11 20.37 -13.52 31.49
N LEU A 12 21.62 -13.09 31.67
CA LEU A 12 22.51 -12.74 30.54
C LEU A 12 22.92 -13.96 29.70
N VAL A 13 23.12 -15.14 30.33
CA VAL A 13 23.45 -16.38 29.62
C VAL A 13 22.21 -16.99 28.94
N GLY A 14 21.04 -16.85 29.55
CA GLY A 14 19.76 -17.28 28.95
C GLY A 14 19.41 -16.50 27.67
N MET A 15 19.77 -15.22 27.60
CA MET A 15 19.44 -14.35 26.46
C MET A 15 20.33 -14.62 25.22
N VAL A 16 21.53 -15.18 25.40
CA VAL A 16 22.45 -15.53 24.29
C VAL A 16 22.08 -16.87 23.63
N ALA A 17 21.45 -17.79 24.38
CA ALA A 17 21.00 -19.08 23.85
C ALA A 17 19.75 -18.98 22.95
N VAL A 18 18.97 -17.90 23.07
CA VAL A 18 17.76 -17.68 22.26
C VAL A 18 18.11 -17.08 20.88
N THR A 19 19.26 -16.39 20.76
CA THR A 19 19.70 -15.78 19.50
C THR A 19 20.45 -16.73 18.56
N SER A 20 20.82 -17.94 19.01
CA SER A 20 21.55 -18.90 18.17
C SER A 20 20.66 -19.67 17.17
N LEU A 21 19.34 -19.52 17.21
CA LEU A 21 18.41 -20.21 16.29
C LEU A 21 17.76 -19.30 15.24
N THR A 22 17.99 -17.99 15.23
CA THR A 22 17.45 -17.08 14.20
C THR A 22 18.35 -16.96 12.96
N GLY A 23 19.42 -17.76 12.87
CA GLY A 23 20.43 -17.68 11.81
C GLY A 23 20.43 -18.81 10.77
N CYS A 24 19.57 -19.83 10.92
CA CYS A 24 19.51 -20.96 9.98
C CYS A 24 18.09 -21.13 9.47
N GLY A 25 17.73 -20.37 8.44
CA GLY A 25 16.40 -20.43 7.87
C GLY A 25 16.13 -19.35 6.83
N ASN A 26 17.01 -19.18 5.85
CA ASN A 26 16.60 -18.53 4.59
C ASN A 26 17.31 -19.13 3.38
N SER A 27 17.13 -20.44 3.21
CA SER A 27 17.15 -21.08 1.89
C SER A 27 15.71 -21.21 1.41
N THR A 28 15.03 -20.09 1.29
CA THR A 28 13.80 -19.98 0.51
C THR A 28 14.24 -19.15 -0.67
N GLY A 29 14.74 -19.81 -1.72
CA GLY A 29 13.86 -20.09 -2.83
C GLY A 29 13.28 -18.75 -3.26
N ASN A 30 13.96 -18.07 -4.19
CA ASN A 30 13.33 -17.03 -4.99
C ASN A 30 12.27 -17.72 -5.85
N SER A 31 11.23 -18.25 -5.20
CA SER A 31 9.90 -18.33 -5.75
C SER A 31 9.60 -16.88 -6.01
N ASP A 32 9.84 -16.46 -7.26
CA ASP A 32 9.12 -15.35 -7.84
C ASP A 32 7.68 -15.56 -7.40
N SER A 33 7.29 -14.80 -6.39
CA SER A 33 5.90 -14.62 -6.08
C SER A 33 5.35 -14.12 -7.40
N ILE A 34 4.65 -15.00 -8.11
CA ILE A 34 3.59 -14.58 -9.00
C ILE A 34 2.62 -13.89 -8.04
N GLN A 35 2.94 -12.65 -7.70
CA GLN A 35 2.02 -11.67 -7.22
C GLN A 35 1.07 -11.59 -8.40
N THR A 36 -0.05 -12.33 -8.30
CA THR A 36 -1.23 -12.13 -9.13
C THR A 36 -1.49 -10.65 -9.04
N SER A 37 -0.91 -9.92 -9.98
CA SER A 37 -0.84 -8.48 -9.93
C SER A 37 -2.25 -8.07 -10.23
N THR A 38 -2.97 -7.67 -9.18
CA THR A 38 -4.33 -7.16 -9.28
C THR A 38 -4.33 -6.18 -10.44
N SER A 39 -5.16 -6.44 -11.46
CA SER A 39 -5.08 -5.61 -12.66
C SER A 39 -5.39 -4.16 -12.30
N SER A 40 -4.87 -3.20 -13.06
CA SER A 40 -5.21 -1.79 -12.85
C SER A 40 -6.73 -1.58 -12.93
N LEU A 41 -7.43 -2.38 -13.74
CA LEU A 41 -8.89 -2.36 -13.82
C LEU A 41 -9.55 -2.86 -12.54
N ASP A 42 -9.05 -3.94 -11.95
CA ASP A 42 -9.58 -4.46 -10.68
C ASP A 42 -9.34 -3.46 -9.54
N SER A 43 -8.17 -2.82 -9.54
CA SER A 43 -7.84 -1.75 -8.60
C SER A 43 -8.76 -0.52 -8.75
N ILE A 44 -9.12 -0.16 -9.99
CA ILE A 44 -10.07 0.95 -10.27
C ILE A 44 -11.48 0.58 -9.81
N LYS A 45 -11.92 -0.66 -10.06
CA LYS A 45 -13.24 -1.16 -9.60
C LYS A 45 -13.33 -1.19 -8.08
N GLU A 46 -12.29 -1.67 -7.39
CA GLU A 46 -12.23 -1.73 -5.93
C GLU A 46 -12.33 -0.34 -5.28
N ASN A 47 -11.74 0.69 -5.92
CA ASN A 47 -11.83 2.07 -5.44
C ASN A 47 -13.27 2.65 -5.41
N GLY A 48 -14.20 2.03 -6.14
CA GLY A 48 -15.62 2.44 -6.18
C GLY A 48 -15.89 3.84 -6.74
N LYS A 49 -14.85 4.53 -7.24
CA LYS A 49 -14.93 5.87 -7.82
C LYS A 49 -13.86 6.05 -8.90
N ILE A 50 -14.22 6.78 -9.95
CA ILE A 50 -13.31 7.18 -11.02
C ILE A 50 -13.24 8.70 -11.03
N ARG A 51 -12.03 9.27 -11.12
CA ARG A 51 -11.82 10.70 -11.28
C ARG A 51 -11.53 10.99 -12.75
N ILE A 52 -12.38 11.78 -13.38
CA ILE A 52 -12.28 12.13 -14.80
C ILE A 52 -11.97 13.63 -14.89
N GLY A 53 -10.83 13.97 -15.51
CA GLY A 53 -10.48 15.34 -15.81
C GLY A 53 -11.08 15.75 -17.16
N VAL A 54 -11.69 16.94 -17.21
CA VAL A 54 -12.26 17.53 -18.42
C VAL A 54 -11.67 18.93 -18.64
N PHE A 55 -11.66 19.40 -19.89
CA PHE A 55 -11.28 20.78 -20.19
C PHE A 55 -12.32 21.76 -19.61
N SER A 56 -11.88 22.98 -19.31
CA SER A 56 -12.72 24.04 -18.73
C SER A 56 -13.01 25.18 -19.70
N ASP A 57 -12.41 25.17 -20.89
CA ASP A 57 -12.40 26.26 -21.86
C ASP A 57 -12.77 25.82 -23.29
N LYS A 58 -13.18 24.57 -23.47
CA LYS A 58 -13.35 23.93 -24.79
C LYS A 58 -14.79 23.51 -25.05
N ALA A 59 -15.70 24.50 -25.05
CA ALA A 59 -17.08 24.27 -25.46
C ALA A 59 -17.13 23.76 -26.92
N PRO A 60 -18.02 22.79 -27.25
CA PRO A 60 -19.05 22.17 -26.41
C PRO A 60 -18.60 20.90 -25.66
N PHE A 61 -17.33 20.54 -25.69
CA PHE A 61 -16.81 19.28 -25.13
C PHE A 61 -16.63 19.33 -23.62
N GLY A 62 -15.91 20.33 -23.13
CA GLY A 62 -15.71 20.58 -21.70
C GLY A 62 -15.55 22.06 -21.43
N TYR A 63 -16.39 22.64 -20.59
CA TYR A 63 -16.31 24.04 -20.18
C TYR A 63 -16.90 24.26 -18.79
N VAL A 64 -16.53 25.36 -18.14
CA VAL A 64 -17.16 25.81 -16.88
C VAL A 64 -18.25 26.82 -17.20
N ASP A 65 -19.45 26.60 -16.69
CA ASP A 65 -20.58 27.52 -16.88
C ASP A 65 -20.55 28.71 -15.90
N SER A 66 -21.56 29.58 -15.99
CA SER A 66 -21.69 30.76 -15.12
C SER A 66 -21.86 30.43 -13.63
N ASN A 67 -22.25 29.20 -13.30
CA ASN A 67 -22.41 28.72 -11.93
C ASN A 67 -21.13 28.08 -11.38
N GLY A 68 -20.09 27.96 -12.21
CA GLY A 68 -18.84 27.29 -11.85
C GLY A 68 -18.90 25.77 -12.01
N GLU A 69 -19.91 25.24 -12.70
CA GLU A 69 -20.06 23.80 -12.90
C GLU A 69 -19.41 23.35 -14.22
N ASN A 70 -18.78 22.17 -14.21
CA ASN A 70 -18.27 21.55 -15.44
C ASN A 70 -19.45 21.05 -16.28
N GLN A 71 -19.52 21.51 -17.53
CA GLN A 71 -20.51 21.15 -18.53
C GLN A 71 -19.85 20.68 -19.82
N GLY A 72 -20.64 20.08 -20.71
CA GLY A 72 -20.21 19.68 -22.04
C GLY A 72 -20.36 18.17 -22.31
N PHE A 73 -20.05 17.78 -23.54
CA PHE A 73 -20.18 16.40 -24.00
C PHE A 73 -19.31 15.42 -23.21
N ASP A 74 -18.08 15.79 -22.87
CA ASP A 74 -17.17 14.93 -22.09
C ASP A 74 -17.72 14.68 -20.69
N VAL A 75 -18.35 15.70 -20.07
CA VAL A 75 -19.02 15.57 -18.76
C VAL A 75 -20.26 14.68 -18.87
N TYR A 76 -21.02 14.79 -19.96
CA TYR A 76 -22.20 13.95 -20.20
C TYR A 76 -21.84 12.45 -20.30
N ILE A 77 -20.74 12.12 -21.00
CA ILE A 77 -20.26 10.74 -21.14
C ILE A 77 -19.64 10.21 -19.83
N ALA A 78 -19.09 11.11 -19.00
CA ALA A 78 -18.43 10.76 -17.74
C ALA A 78 -19.40 10.48 -16.58
N LYS A 79 -20.65 10.95 -16.67
CA LYS A 79 -21.72 10.72 -15.68
C LYS A 79 -22.40 9.36 -15.91
#